data_AF-A0A9Q0W681-F1
#
_entry.id   AF-A0A9Q0W681-F1
#
_cell.length_a   1.000
_cell.length_b   1.000
_cell.length_c   1.000
_cell.angle_alpha   90.00
_cell.angle_beta   90.00
_cell.angle_gamma   90.00
#
_symmetry.space_group_name_H-M   'P 1'
#
loop_
_entity.id
_entity.type
_entity.pdbx_description
1 polymer ?
#
loop_
_entity_poly.entity_id
_entity_poly.type
_entity_poly.pdbx_seq_one_letter_code
_entity_poly.pdbx_strand_id
1 'polypeptide(L)'
;MSQLPIFISGVDLGNLVMNSDLLQISCAAIKDLQAESSSDQQDSCRLSLRYKLDKKSKYTLIAFTTSTLSRNELLQQGGDLVSSTTLRELEFPIFDFLCSETNRSFSIHGGAITLFKSHFKELSRLKTQVPILSRFLTRRVHPRPIS
;
A
#
# COMPACT_ATOMS: atom_id res chain seq x y z
N MET A 1 7.60 -16.11 38.21
CA MET A 1 7.46 -15.11 37.14
C MET A 1 7.90 -15.77 35.83
N SER A 2 6.95 -16.12 34.96
CA SER A 2 7.23 -16.75 33.66
C SER A 2 7.78 -15.71 32.70
N GLN A 3 9.05 -15.85 32.31
CA GLN A 3 9.61 -15.08 31.20
C GLN A 3 8.85 -15.47 29.91
N LEU A 4 8.19 -14.50 29.29
CA LEU A 4 7.72 -14.65 27.91
C LEU A 4 8.97 -14.81 27.02
N PRO A 5 9.07 -15.86 26.18
CA PRO A 5 10.22 -16.00 25.30
C PRO A 5 10.13 -14.89 24.25
N ILE A 6 10.99 -13.89 24.37
CA ILE A 6 11.09 -12.82 23.38
C ILE A 6 11.79 -13.39 22.16
N PHE A 7 10.96 -13.65 21.15
CA PHE A 7 11.11 -13.28 19.74
C PHE A 7 12.47 -13.52 19.07
N ILE A 8 12.40 -14.15 17.89
CA ILE A 8 13.39 -14.09 16.80
C ILE A 8 14.11 -12.73 16.84
N SER A 9 15.44 -12.76 16.99
CA SER A 9 16.21 -11.51 17.05
C SER A 9 16.07 -10.73 15.74
N GLY A 10 16.25 -9.41 15.78
CA GLY A 10 16.23 -8.60 14.54
C GLY A 10 17.23 -9.09 13.49
N VAL A 11 18.35 -9.68 13.94
CA VAL A 11 19.37 -10.31 13.09
C VAL A 11 18.82 -11.57 12.43
N ASP A 12 18.17 -12.46 13.19
CA ASP A 12 17.60 -13.70 12.65
C ASP A 12 16.48 -13.41 11.64
N LEU A 13 15.63 -12.41 11.92
CA LEU A 13 14.60 -11.98 10.98
C LEU A 13 15.20 -11.35 9.72
N GLY A 14 16.23 -10.50 9.88
CA GLY A 14 16.95 -9.91 8.75
C GLY A 14 17.57 -10.99 7.85
N ASN A 15 18.24 -11.98 8.45
CA ASN A 15 18.81 -13.12 7.75
C ASN A 15 17.74 -13.95 7.03
N LEU A 16 16.59 -14.18 7.68
CA LEU A 16 15.48 -14.88 7.05
C LEU A 16 14.97 -14.14 5.81
N VAL A 17 14.77 -12.82 5.90
CA VAL A 17 14.29 -12.01 4.77
C VAL A 17 15.33 -11.99 3.63
N MET A 18 16.61 -11.83 3.95
CA MET A 18 17.70 -11.83 2.95
C MET A 18 17.81 -13.16 2.20
N ASN A 19 17.64 -14.28 2.90
CA ASN A 19 17.73 -15.62 2.31
C ASN A 19 16.41 -16.10 1.67
N SER A 20 15.35 -15.30 1.66
CA SER A 20 14.02 -15.70 1.16
C SER A 20 13.77 -15.39 -0.31
N ASP A 21 14.75 -14.83 -1.02
CA ASP A 21 14.65 -14.25 -2.37
C ASP A 21 13.59 -13.14 -2.54
N LEU A 22 12.78 -12.84 -1.51
CA LEU A 22 11.66 -11.90 -1.59
C LEU A 22 12.11 -10.50 -2.00
N LEU A 23 13.25 -10.04 -1.46
CA LEU A 23 13.82 -8.73 -1.83
C LEU A 23 14.25 -8.71 -3.29
N GLN A 24 14.97 -9.74 -3.75
CA GLN A 24 15.43 -9.84 -5.13
C GLN A 24 14.24 -9.86 -6.09
N ILE A 25 13.25 -10.71 -5.84
CA ILE A 25 12.05 -10.85 -6.67
C ILE A 25 11.26 -9.54 -6.70
N SER A 26 11.06 -8.90 -5.55
CA SER A 26 10.30 -7.64 -5.46
C SER A 26 11.02 -6.50 -6.18
N CYS A 27 12.34 -6.36 -5.98
CA CYS A 27 13.14 -5.34 -6.64
C CYS A 27 13.22 -5.55 -8.15
N ALA A 28 13.34 -6.80 -8.62
CA ALA A 28 13.33 -7.11 -10.04
C ALA A 28 12.00 -6.68 -10.69
N ALA A 29 10.87 -7.05 -10.08
CA ALA A 29 9.55 -6.65 -10.60
C ALA A 29 9.35 -5.13 -10.67
N ILE A 30 9.88 -4.38 -9.71
CA ILE A 30 9.84 -2.90 -9.76
C ILE A 30 10.72 -2.38 -10.90
N LYS A 31 11.93 -2.91 -11.08
CA LYS A 31 12.85 -2.51 -12.15
C LYS A 31 12.27 -2.82 -13.54
N ASP A 32 11.68 -4.00 -13.71
CA ASP A 32 11.04 -4.39 -14.97
C ASP A 32 9.89 -3.45 -15.31
N LEU A 33 9.02 -3.15 -14.33
CA LEU A 33 7.91 -2.22 -14.50
C LEU A 33 8.39 -0.79 -14.83
N GLN A 34 9.52 -0.37 -14.26
CA GLN A 34 10.14 0.91 -14.57
C GLN A 34 10.74 0.94 -15.98
N ALA A 35 11.40 -0.15 -16.41
CA ALA A 35 11.95 -0.26 -17.76
C ALA A 35 10.85 -0.19 -18.83
N GLU A 36 9.75 -0.92 -18.64
CA GLU A 36 8.55 -0.85 -19.49
C GLU A 36 7.96 0.58 -19.55
N SER A 37 8.03 1.33 -18.44
CA SER A 37 7.52 2.70 -18.40
C SER A 37 8.43 3.74 -19.09
N SER A 38 9.71 3.42 -19.28
CA SER A 38 10.69 4.32 -19.90
C SER A 38 10.68 4.30 -21.43
N SER A 39 10.19 3.20 -22.02
CA SER A 39 10.01 3.07 -23.47
C SER A 39 8.75 3.77 -23.98
N ASP A 40 7.73 3.90 -23.13
CA ASP A 40 6.54 4.70 -23.41
C ASP A 40 6.85 6.16 -23.11
N GLN A 41 7.48 6.86 -24.05
CA GLN A 41 7.48 8.32 -24.05
C GLN A 41 6.04 8.81 -24.19
N GLN A 42 5.36 8.96 -23.06
CA GLN A 42 4.10 9.67 -22.98
C GLN A 42 4.32 10.89 -22.12
N ASP A 43 4.49 12.02 -22.81
CA ASP A 43 4.39 13.40 -22.36
C ASP A 43 3.10 13.65 -21.58
N SER A 44 3.03 13.14 -20.35
CA SER A 44 1.95 13.46 -19.45
C SER A 44 2.54 14.10 -18.21
N CYS A 45 2.42 15.43 -18.13
CA CYS A 45 2.58 16.25 -16.93
C CYS A 45 1.52 15.91 -15.85
N ARG A 46 1.17 14.62 -15.68
CA ARG A 46 0.14 14.16 -14.75
C ARG A 46 0.69 13.04 -13.90
N LEU A 47 0.37 13.11 -12.60
CA LEU A 47 0.58 12.04 -11.63
C LEU A 47 -0.06 10.74 -12.17
N SER A 48 0.76 9.78 -12.60
CA SER A 48 0.31 8.47 -13.07
C SER A 48 0.79 7.36 -12.14
N LEU A 49 -0.12 6.43 -11.83
CA LEU A 49 0.18 5.19 -11.12
C LEU A 49 0.13 4.05 -12.13
N ARG A 50 1.23 3.31 -12.25
CA ARG A 50 1.27 2.05 -13.00
C ARG A 50 1.44 0.89 -12.03
N TYR A 51 0.83 -0.24 -12.31
CA TYR A 51 1.06 -1.46 -11.57
C TYR A 51 1.15 -2.67 -12.48
N LYS A 52 1.84 -3.70 -12.00
CA LYS A 52 1.93 -5.01 -12.65
C LYS A 52 1.50 -6.07 -11.65
N LEU A 53 0.63 -6.95 -12.09
CA LEU A 53 0.15 -8.09 -11.32
C LEU A 53 0.77 -9.35 -11.91
N ASP A 54 1.57 -10.05 -11.10
CA ASP A 54 2.27 -11.27 -11.49
C ASP A 54 1.81 -12.42 -10.58
N LYS A 55 0.99 -13.32 -11.14
CA LYS A 55 0.46 -14.48 -10.42
C LYS A 55 1.49 -15.61 -10.47
N LYS A 56 2.10 -15.92 -9.34
CA LYS A 56 2.95 -17.11 -9.16
C LYS A 56 2.11 -18.25 -8.58
N SER A 57 2.67 -19.46 -8.65
CA SER A 57 2.03 -20.66 -8.10
C SER A 57 1.79 -20.60 -6.60
N LYS A 58 2.63 -19.86 -5.85
CA LYS A 58 2.57 -19.77 -4.38
C LYS A 58 2.07 -18.42 -3.85
N TYR A 59 2.13 -17.36 -4.64
CA TYR A 59 1.78 -16.00 -4.22
C TYR A 59 1.43 -15.14 -5.44
N THR A 60 0.81 -13.99 -5.19
CA THR A 60 0.61 -12.95 -6.20
C THR A 60 1.50 -11.76 -5.84
N LEU A 61 2.35 -11.34 -6.77
CA LEU A 61 3.16 -10.13 -6.65
C LEU A 61 2.44 -8.96 -7.32
N ILE A 62 2.37 -7.83 -6.63
CA ILE A 62 1.81 -6.59 -7.18
C ILE A 62 2.88 -5.51 -7.01
N ALA A 63 3.47 -5.09 -8.12
CA ALA A 63 4.44 -4.01 -8.15
C ALA A 63 3.74 -2.71 -8.54
N PHE A 64 4.07 -1.61 -7.87
CA PHE A 64 3.57 -0.27 -8.19
C PHE A 64 4.75 0.62 -8.58
N THR A 65 4.56 1.48 -9.58
CA THR A 65 5.49 2.55 -9.93
C THR A 65 4.73 3.83 -10.25
N THR A 66 5.41 4.97 -10.18
CA THR A 66 4.88 6.28 -10.52
C THR A 66 5.77 6.95 -11.57
N SER A 67 5.22 7.88 -12.36
CA SER A 67 6.02 8.64 -13.35
C SER A 67 7.16 9.44 -12.69
N THR A 68 8.27 9.64 -13.39
CA THR A 68 9.42 10.41 -12.88
C THR A 68 9.09 11.87 -12.60
N LEU A 69 8.24 12.51 -13.41
CA LEU A 69 7.73 13.87 -13.15
C LEU A 69 6.89 13.94 -11.88
N SER A 70 6.11 12.88 -11.61
CA SER A 70 5.33 12.76 -10.38
C SER A 70 6.23 12.77 -9.15
N ARG A 71 7.46 12.26 -9.18
CA ARG A 71 8.31 12.23 -7.98
C ARG A 71 8.68 13.63 -7.50
N ASN A 72 9.04 14.53 -8.40
CA ASN A 72 9.44 15.90 -8.03
C ASN A 72 8.24 16.76 -7.66
N GLU A 73 7.10 16.62 -8.35
CA GLU A 73 5.86 17.31 -7.95
C GLU A 73 5.31 16.77 -6.63
N LEU A 74 5.41 15.47 -6.38
CA LEU A 74 4.92 14.81 -5.17
C LEU A 74 5.85 15.04 -3.97
N LEU A 75 7.14 15.29 -4.21
CA LEU A 75 8.09 15.82 -3.21
C LEU A 75 7.88 17.32 -2.95
N GLN A 76 7.52 18.12 -3.97
CA GLN A 76 7.20 19.55 -3.81
C GLN A 76 5.84 19.78 -3.14
N GLN A 77 4.84 18.95 -3.43
CA GLN A 77 3.58 18.84 -2.66
C GLN A 77 3.77 18.04 -1.36
N GLY A 78 4.95 17.46 -1.13
CA GLY A 78 5.21 16.45 -0.11
C GLY A 78 5.58 16.96 1.27
N GLY A 79 5.63 18.28 1.46
CA GLY A 79 5.72 18.86 2.80
C GLY A 79 4.41 18.75 3.59
N ASP A 80 3.27 18.59 2.91
CA ASP A 80 1.97 18.67 3.57
C ASP A 80 1.46 17.30 4.03
N LEU A 81 0.93 17.29 5.26
CA LEU A 81 0.37 16.11 5.91
C LEU A 81 -1.14 16.29 5.99
N VAL A 82 -1.87 15.39 5.34
CA VAL A 82 -3.34 15.42 5.35
C VAL A 82 -3.85 14.54 6.50
N SER A 83 -4.59 15.14 7.43
CA SER A 83 -5.23 14.45 8.54
C SER A 83 -6.39 13.57 8.05
N SER A 84 -6.61 12.43 8.72
CA SER A 84 -7.77 11.56 8.48
C SER A 84 -9.11 12.26 8.74
N THR A 85 -9.14 13.27 9.62
CA THR A 85 -10.33 14.11 9.82
C THR A 85 -10.68 14.92 8.57
N THR A 86 -9.67 15.54 7.94
CA THR A 86 -9.83 16.27 6.67
C THR A 86 -10.28 15.34 5.55
N LEU A 87 -9.78 14.10 5.52
CA LEU A 87 -10.25 13.11 4.54
C LEU A 87 -11.72 12.75 4.73
N ARG A 88 -12.19 12.68 5.98
CA ARG A 88 -13.60 12.43 6.30
C ARG A 88 -14.49 13.60 5.87
N GLU A 89 -14.05 14.84 6.13
CA GLU A 89 -14.73 16.06 5.69
C GLU A 89 -14.84 16.15 4.15
N LEU A 90 -13.81 15.68 3.44
CA LEU A 90 -13.79 15.57 1.97
C LEU A 90 -14.51 14.31 1.44
N GLU A 91 -15.46 13.76 2.20
CA GLU A 91 -16.26 12.57 1.87
C GLU A 91 -15.43 11.34 1.45
N PHE A 92 -14.23 11.20 2.02
CA PHE A 92 -13.32 10.08 1.74
C PHE A 92 -12.94 9.29 3.01
N PRO A 93 -13.92 8.74 3.78
CA PRO A 93 -13.69 8.09 5.08
C PRO A 93 -13.14 6.65 4.98
N ILE A 94 -12.43 6.30 3.90
CA ILE A 94 -12.06 4.89 3.62
C ILE A 94 -11.01 4.32 4.58
N PHE A 95 -10.36 5.16 5.38
CA PHE A 95 -9.33 4.78 6.34
C PHE A 95 -9.75 4.93 7.81
N ASP A 96 -11.02 5.19 8.08
CA ASP A 96 -11.53 5.35 9.45
C ASP A 96 -11.29 4.10 10.32
N PHE A 97 -11.20 2.92 9.69
CA PHE A 97 -10.88 1.66 10.35
C PHE A 97 -9.46 1.59 10.94
N LEU A 98 -8.57 2.52 10.58
CA LEU A 98 -7.22 2.63 11.14
C LEU A 98 -7.21 3.43 12.46
N CYS A 99 -8.27 4.20 12.76
CA CYS A 99 -8.39 4.92 14.01
C CYS A 99 -8.73 3.97 15.17
N SER A 100 -8.24 4.30 16.37
CA SER A 100 -8.60 3.63 17.62
C SER A 100 -9.21 4.63 18.60
N GLU A 101 -9.70 4.14 19.75
CA GLU A 101 -10.18 5.02 20.82
C GLU A 101 -9.11 6.00 21.31
N THR A 102 -7.85 5.54 21.33
CA THR A 102 -6.67 6.30 21.75
C THR A 102 -6.07 7.15 20.65
N ASN A 103 -6.13 6.70 19.38
CA ASN A 103 -5.63 7.41 18.21
C ASN A 103 -6.79 7.70 17.26
N ARG A 104 -7.51 8.79 17.55
CA ARG A 104 -8.74 9.16 16.81
C ARG A 104 -8.45 9.74 15.44
N SER A 105 -7.24 10.20 15.19
CA SER A 105 -6.77 10.70 13.90
C SER A 105 -5.33 10.31 13.63
N PHE A 106 -4.96 10.34 12.35
CA PHE A 106 -3.60 10.14 11.88
C PHE A 106 -3.38 10.99 10.63
N SER A 107 -2.13 11.18 10.23
CA SER A 107 -1.79 11.97 9.04
C SER A 107 -1.12 11.12 7.97
N ILE A 108 -1.44 11.39 6.70
CA ILE A 108 -0.82 10.77 5.53
C ILE A 108 -0.14 11.85 4.70
N HIS A 109 0.97 11.51 4.06
CA HIS A 109 1.63 12.35 3.09
C HIS A 109 0.66 12.81 1.97
N GLY A 110 0.49 14.12 1.80
CA GLY A 110 -0.48 14.74 0.89
C GLY A 110 -0.36 14.24 -0.55
N GLY A 111 0.86 14.19 -1.08
CA GLY A 111 1.11 13.68 -2.42
C GLY A 111 0.72 12.21 -2.62
N ALA A 112 0.87 11.37 -1.58
CA ALA A 112 0.57 9.95 -1.67
C ALA A 112 -0.95 9.72 -1.64
N ILE A 113 -1.67 10.45 -0.79
CA ILE A 113 -3.12 10.37 -0.73
C ILE A 113 -3.77 10.97 -1.98
N THR A 114 -3.23 12.05 -2.55
CA THR A 114 -3.70 12.62 -3.83
C THR A 114 -3.57 11.61 -4.97
N LEU A 115 -2.42 10.94 -5.09
CA LEU A 115 -2.20 9.88 -6.08
C LEU A 115 -3.14 8.68 -5.87
N PHE A 116 -3.35 8.29 -4.61
CA PHE A 116 -4.27 7.21 -4.27
C PHE A 116 -5.72 7.56 -4.64
N LYS A 117 -6.18 8.78 -4.31
CA LYS A 117 -7.54 9.26 -4.63
C LYS A 117 -7.79 9.29 -6.14
N SER A 118 -6.82 9.76 -6.93
CA SER A 118 -6.97 9.83 -8.40
C SER A 118 -7.09 8.44 -9.06
N HIS A 119 -6.54 7.40 -8.45
CA HIS A 119 -6.59 6.01 -8.95
C HIS A 119 -7.51 5.10 -8.13
N PHE A 120 -8.35 5.64 -7.23
CA PHE A 120 -9.12 4.85 -6.27
C PHE A 120 -10.04 3.81 -6.93
N LYS A 121 -10.70 4.18 -8.04
CA LYS A 121 -11.59 3.27 -8.79
C LYS A 121 -10.81 2.08 -9.36
N GLU A 122 -9.66 2.35 -9.94
CA GLU A 122 -8.80 1.31 -10.50
C GLU A 122 -8.25 0.39 -9.42
N LEU A 123 -7.76 0.95 -8.31
CA LEU A 123 -7.29 0.19 -7.15
C LEU A 123 -8.41 -0.65 -6.51
N SER A 124 -9.64 -0.14 -6.49
CA SER A 124 -10.81 -0.89 -6.01
C SER A 124 -11.11 -2.09 -6.90
N ARG A 125 -10.94 -1.98 -8.22
CA ARG A 125 -11.03 -3.10 -9.16
C ARG A 125 -9.84 -4.06 -9.02
N LEU A 126 -8.64 -3.57 -8.72
CA LEU A 126 -7.49 -4.43 -8.46
C LEU A 126 -7.71 -5.29 -7.19
N LYS A 127 -8.30 -4.69 -6.15
CA LYS A 127 -8.63 -5.40 -4.89
C LYS A 127 -9.53 -6.62 -5.11
N THR A 128 -10.47 -6.59 -6.06
CA THR A 128 -11.35 -7.74 -6.35
C THR A 128 -10.63 -8.86 -7.10
N GLN A 129 -9.52 -8.58 -7.77
CA GLN A 129 -8.72 -9.56 -8.51
C GLN A 129 -7.75 -10.35 -7.63
N VAL A 130 -7.59 -9.97 -6.36
CA VAL A 130 -6.69 -10.63 -5.39
C VAL A 130 -7.53 -11.51 -4.46
N PRO A 131 -7.55 -12.85 -4.65
CA PRO A 131 -8.50 -13.75 -3.96
C PRO A 131 -8.33 -13.81 -2.43
N ILE A 132 -7.17 -13.39 -1.93
CA ILE A 132 -6.85 -13.44 -0.50
C ILE A 132 -7.49 -12.26 0.26
N LEU A 133 -7.65 -11.09 -0.38
CA LEU A 133 -8.19 -9.89 0.29
C LEU A 133 -9.70 -9.95 0.53
N SER A 134 -10.44 -10.77 -0.22
CA SER A 134 -11.89 -10.95 -0.02
C SER A 134 -12.22 -11.74 1.25
N ARG A 135 -11.39 -12.72 1.64
CA ARG A 135 -11.61 -13.55 2.84
C ARG A 135 -11.39 -12.84 4.17
N PHE A 136 -10.48 -11.85 4.22
CA PHE A 136 -10.20 -11.11 5.47
C PHE A 136 -11.30 -10.10 5.84
N LEU A 137 -12.05 -9.59 4.85
CA LEU A 137 -13.12 -8.62 5.10
C LEU A 137 -14.43 -9.29 5.54
N THR A 138 -14.68 -10.54 5.14
CA THR A 138 -15.90 -11.28 5.55
C THR A 138 -15.88 -11.71 7.01
N ARG A 139 -14.70 -11.84 7.63
CA ARG A 139 -14.57 -12.30 9.04
C ARG A 139 -14.81 -11.21 10.10
N ARG A 140 -14.96 -9.93 9.75
CA ARG A 140 -15.19 -8.85 10.73
C ARG A 140 -16.67 -8.54 11.02
N VAL A 141 -17.63 -9.19 10.36
CA VAL A 141 -19.06 -8.93 10.56
C VAL A 141 -19.73 -10.07 11.33
N HIS A 142 -19.33 -10.31 12.58
CA HIS A 142 -20.18 -11.03 13.54
C HIS A 142 -20.04 -10.35 14.92
N PRO A 143 -21.01 -9.53 15.35
CA PRO A 143 -21.10 -9.14 16.74
C PRO A 143 -21.48 -10.38 17.56
N ARG A 144 -20.73 -10.67 18.62
CA ARG A 144 -21.13 -11.70 19.60
C ARG A 144 -22.43 -11.25 20.27
N PRO A 145 -23.43 -12.12 20.44
CA PRO A 145 -24.53 -11.84 21.34
C PRO A 145 -23.98 -11.81 22.77
N ILE A 146 -24.27 -10.71 23.48
CA ILE A 146 -24.08 -10.61 24.92
C ILE A 146 -25.15 -11.51 25.54
N SER A 147 -24.72 -12.49 26.34
CA SER A 147 -25.59 -13.35 27.15
C SER A 147 -26.01 -12.64 28.42
#